data_AF-A0A3N0VZW4-F1
#
_entry.id   AF-A0A3N0VZW4-F1
#
_cell.length_a   1.000
_cell.length_b   1.000
_cell.length_c   1.000
_cell.angle_alpha   90.00
_cell.angle_beta   90.00
_cell.angle_gamma   90.00
#
_symmetry.space_group_name_H-M   'P 1'
#
loop_
_entity.id
_entity.type
_entity.pdbx_description
1 polymer ?
#
loop_
_entity_poly.entity_id
_entity_poly.type
_entity_poly.pdbx_seq_one_letter_code
_entity_poly.pdbx_strand_id
1 'polypeptide(L)' 'MTKAQKEYAQQFFKENKAVKELYLNPQGEWFTDINYANNSLPKSKEGQREGKIETIKQGQKIEPAEDQSK' A
#
# COMPACT_ATOMS: atom_id res chain seq x y z
N MET A 1 7.01 -2.52 3.02
CA MET A 1 6.38 -1.21 3.30
C MET A 1 7.26 -0.41 4.27
N THR A 2 7.57 0.84 3.94
CA THR A 2 8.48 1.71 4.72
C THR A 2 7.73 2.52 5.78
N LYS A 3 8.47 3.17 6.71
CA LYS A 3 7.89 4.10 7.70
C LYS A 3 7.09 5.23 7.04
N ALA A 4 7.66 5.87 6.02
CA ALA A 4 6.99 6.94 5.27
C ALA A 4 5.69 6.48 4.59
N GLN A 5 5.66 5.25 4.05
CA GLN A 5 4.45 4.66 3.46
C GLN A 5 3.36 4.42 4.52
N LYS A 6 3.75 3.97 5.72
CA LYS A 6 2.82 3.78 6.85
C LYS A 6 2.24 5.13 7.31
N GLU A 7 3.08 6.14 7.47
CA GLU A 7 2.69 7.50 7.89
C GLU A 7 1.75 8.15 6.85
N TYR A 8 2.07 8.00 5.56
CA TYR A 8 1.21 8.44 4.47
C TYR A 8 -0.18 7.80 4.56
N ALA A 9 -0.26 6.47 4.70
CA ALA A 9 -1.54 5.77 4.77
C ALA A 9 -2.37 6.23 5.99
N GLN A 10 -1.74 6.43 7.14
CA GLN A 10 -2.41 6.96 8.33
C GLN A 10 -2.97 8.37 8.10
N GLN A 11 -2.20 9.26 7.48
CA GLN A 11 -2.65 10.61 7.17
C GLN A 11 -3.78 10.61 6.13
N PHE A 12 -3.63 9.81 5.08
CA PHE A 12 -4.63 9.65 4.03
C PHE A 12 -5.99 9.24 4.60
N PHE A 13 -6.04 8.25 5.50
CA PHE A 13 -7.29 7.81 6.12
C PHE A 13 -7.93 8.83 7.07
N LYS A 14 -7.14 9.74 7.65
CA LYS A 14 -7.68 10.86 8.46
C LYS A 14 -8.41 11.87 7.58
N GLU A 15 -7.85 12.16 6.41
CA GLU A 15 -8.37 13.13 5.44
C GLU A 15 -9.53 12.54 4.59
N ASN A 16 -9.43 11.25 4.25
CA ASN A 16 -10.34 10.56 3.33
C ASN A 16 -11.12 9.46 4.06
N LYS A 17 -11.98 9.87 5.00
CA LYS A 17 -12.70 8.93 5.88
C LYS A 17 -13.60 7.92 5.16
N ALA A 18 -14.00 8.19 3.92
CA ALA A 18 -14.82 7.29 3.11
C ALA A 18 -14.02 6.12 2.52
N VAL A 19 -12.69 6.24 2.42
CA VAL A 19 -11.83 5.19 1.87
C VAL A 19 -11.52 4.20 2.99
N LYS A 20 -11.90 2.94 2.76
CA LYS A 20 -11.74 1.85 3.75
C LYS A 20 -10.42 1.12 3.61
N GLU A 21 -9.85 1.09 2.42
CA GLU A 21 -8.67 0.28 2.10
C GLU A 21 -7.77 1.05 1.13
N LEU A 22 -6.46 0.92 1.33
CA LEU A 22 -5.42 1.41 0.45
C LEU A 22 -4.57 0.23 -0.01
N TYR A 23 -4.18 0.27 -1.27
CA TYR A 23 -3.40 -0.76 -1.94
C TYR A 23 -2.09 -0.16 -2.43
N LEU A 24 -0.96 -0.77 -2.06
CA LEU A 24 0.37 -0.35 -2.47
C LEU A 24 0.97 -1.39 -3.40
N ASN A 25 1.35 -0.97 -4.60
CA ASN A 25 2.09 -1.84 -5.51
C ASN A 25 3.60 -1.88 -5.18
N PRO A 26 4.37 -2.81 -5.75
CA PRO A 26 5.82 -2.89 -5.53
C PRO A 26 6.59 -1.65 -6.02
N GLN A 27 6.01 -0.83 -6.90
CA GLN A 27 6.60 0.40 -7.43
C GLN A 27 6.45 1.59 -6.47
N GLY A 28 5.65 1.45 -5.40
CA GLY A 28 5.43 2.51 -4.42
C GLY A 28 4.21 3.40 -4.71
N GLU A 29 3.35 3.01 -5.65
CA GLU A 29 2.13 3.73 -6.00
C GLU A 29 0.94 3.25 -5.17
N TRP A 30 0.10 4.19 -4.77
CA TRP A 30 -1.11 3.94 -3.97
C TRP A 30 -2.36 3.93 -4.84
N PHE A 31 -3.27 3.00 -4.52
CA PHE A 31 -4.57 2.87 -5.15
C PHE A 31 -5.65 2.71 -4.09
N THR A 32 -6.86 3.17 -4.42
CA THR A 32 -8.08 2.95 -3.62
C THR A 32 -8.97 1.86 -4.21
N ASP A 33 -8.60 1.32 -5.38
CA ASP A 33 -9.28 0.23 -6.08
C ASP A 33 -8.30 -0.91 -6.36
N ILE A 34 -8.65 -2.12 -5.91
CA ILE A 34 -7.81 -3.31 -6.03
C ILE A 34 -7.60 -3.77 -7.47
N ASN A 35 -8.55 -3.52 -8.38
CA ASN A 35 -8.41 -3.89 -9.79
C ASN A 35 -7.34 -3.02 -10.46
N TYR A 36 -7.32 -1.73 -10.16
CA TYR A 36 -6.28 -0.82 -10.65
C TYR A 36 -4.91 -1.18 -10.07
N ALA A 37 -4.85 -1.50 -8.77
CA ALA A 37 -3.60 -1.97 -8.14
C ALA A 37 -3.08 -3.26 -8.80
N ASN A 38 -3.96 -4.25 -9.04
CA ASN A 38 -3.57 -5.47 -9.74
C ASN A 38 -3.15 -5.19 -11.19
N ASN A 39 -3.77 -4.20 -11.85
CA ASN A 39 -3.43 -3.83 -13.21
C ASN A 39 -2.08 -3.10 -13.33
N SER A 40 -1.58 -2.48 -12.25
CA SER A 40 -0.29 -1.80 -12.22
C SER A 40 0.90 -2.73 -11.99
N LEU A 41 0.65 -4.01 -11.63
CA LEU A 41 1.71 -4.98 -11.45
C LEU A 41 2.54 -5.18 -12.73
N PRO A 42 3.89 -5.22 -12.62
CA PRO A 42 4.76 -5.48 -13.75
C PRO A 42 4.47 -6.86 -14.34
N LYS A 43 4.69 -7.01 -15.63
CA LYS A 43 4.56 -8.30 -16.31
C LYS A 43 5.91 -8.98 -16.41
N SER A 44 5.91 -10.30 -16.18
CA SER A 44 7.01 -11.18 -16.50
C SER A 44 7.23 -11.24 -18.02
N LYS A 45 8.34 -11.85 -18.42
CA LYS A 45 8.63 -12.11 -19.85
C LYS A 45 7.57 -12.98 -20.53
N GLU A 46 6.82 -13.76 -19.74
CA GLU A 46 5.73 -14.64 -20.19
C GLU A 46 4.38 -13.92 -20.21
N GLY A 47 4.34 -12.63 -19.86
CA GLY A 47 3.14 -11.80 -19.86
C GLY A 47 2.27 -11.91 -18.61
N GLN A 48 2.67 -12.72 -17.63
CA GLN A 48 1.98 -12.87 -16.34
C GLN A 48 2.31 -11.70 -15.42
N ARG A 49 1.36 -11.26 -14.61
CA ARG A 49 1.61 -10.19 -13.63
C ARG A 49 2.38 -10.75 -12.43
N GLU A 50 3.44 -10.06 -12.05
CA GLU A 50 4.31 -10.43 -10.93
C GLU A 50 4.33 -9.34 -9.85
N GLY A 51 4.47 -9.77 -8.61
CA GLY A 51 4.52 -8.89 -7.44
C GLY A 51 3.31 -9.03 -6.53
N LYS A 52 3.42 -8.42 -5.35
CA LYS A 52 2.41 -8.47 -4.30
C LYS A 52 1.88 -7.06 -4.03
N ILE A 53 0.56 -6.93 -3.99
CA ILE A 53 -0.10 -5.75 -3.47
C ILE A 53 -0.15 -5.84 -1.94
N GLU A 54 0.35 -4.81 -1.28
CA GLU A 54 0.18 -4.64 0.16
C GLU A 54 -1.13 -3.89 0.42
N THR A 55 -1.99 -4.44 1.27
CA THR A 55 -3.29 -3.84 1.61
C THR A 55 -3.25 -3.31 3.03
N ILE A 56 -3.71 -2.07 3.21
CA ILE A 56 -3.88 -1.43 4.52
C ILE A 56 -5.35 -1.08 4.67
N LYS A 57 -5.95 -1.50 5.78
CA LYS A 57 -7.34 -1.13 6.11
C LYS A 57 -7.38 0.07 7.05
N GLN A 58 -8.40 0.90 6.88
CA GLN A 58 -8.71 1.97 7.81
C GLN A 58 -8.91 1.38 9.22
N GLY A 59 -8.22 1.93 10.22
CA GLY A 59 -8.30 1.44 11.60
C GLY A 59 -7.46 0.19 11.89
N GLN A 60 -6.76 -0.37 10.90
CA GLN A 60 -5.73 -1.37 11.15
C GLN A 60 -4.63 -0.76 12.03
N LYS A 61 -4.23 -1.46 13.09
CA LYS A 61 -3.02 -1.09 13.84
C LYS A 61 -1.83 -1.30 12.93
N ILE A 62 -1.34 -0.21 12.34
CA ILE A 62 -0.08 -0.19 11.62
C ILE A 62 0.97 0.06 12.67
N GLU A 63 1.67 -1.00 13.11
CA GLU A 63 2.78 -0.83 14.03
C GLU A 63 3.78 0.15 13.41
N PRO A 64 4.15 1.24 14.12
CA PRO A 64 5.22 2.09 13.65
C PRO A 64 6.44 1.21 13.42
N ALA A 65 7.18 1.45 12.34
CA ALA A 65 8.45 0.76 12.16
C ALA A 65 9.29 1.08 13.42
N GLU A 66 9.58 0.07 14.23
CA GLU A 66 10.47 0.23 15.37
C GLU A 66 11.75 0.88 14.83
N ASP A 67 12.07 2.04 15.39
CA ASP A 67 13.29 2.76 15.12
C ASP A 67 14.43 1.91 15.69
N GLN A 68 14.94 0.95 14.91
CA GLN A 68 16.18 0.26 15.22
C GLN A 68 17.35 1.23 14.96
N SER A 69 17.39 2.32 15.71
CA SER A 69 18.60 3.08 15.98
C SER A 69 19.37 2.31 17.08
N LYS A 70 20.36 1.54 16.67
CA LYS A 70 21.45 1.09 17.55
C LYS A 70 22.73 1.81 17.17
#